data_AF-A0A6P3WFR8-F1
#
_entry.id   AF-A0A6P3WFR8-F1
#
_cell.length_a   1.000
_cell.length_b   1.000
_cell.length_c   1.000
_cell.angle_alpha   90.00
_cell.angle_beta   90.00
_cell.angle_gamma   90.00
#
_symmetry.space_group_name_H-M   'P 1'
#
loop_
_entity.id
_entity.type
_entity.pdbx_description
1 polymer ?
#
loop_
_entity_poly.entity_id
_entity_poly.type
_entity_poly.pdbx_seq_one_letter_code
_entity_poly.pdbx_strand_id
1 'polypeptide(L)'
;MFNRTRVLLVALMLLWNGYSRGSKVNKVSRKLPRARTCLDIPDEILEQMFGRLSVGVLSAFHHTLTLGPVERLNLTCPSGRRLIADRKSRIPVNLLSISPWAYRISHDPARYPRFIPEAYCLCKGCLLGPYGQEIDRYRSTPVYMPSVILRRTGSCVGGRHSYTEMYISVPVGCTCVPLLEKDRQAQRTNQSMDSTKVKPGQKTFHTKAVRKT
;
A
#
# COMPACT_ATOMS: atom_id res chain seq x y z
N MET A 1 80.44 -34.55 -46.77
CA MET A 1 80.27 -33.71 -45.55
C MET A 1 78.96 -32.90 -45.53
N PHE A 2 77.90 -33.27 -46.29
CA PHE A 2 76.68 -32.45 -46.43
C PHE A 2 75.46 -32.89 -45.59
N ASN A 3 75.53 -34.05 -44.91
CA ASN A 3 74.40 -34.61 -44.16
C ASN A 3 74.39 -34.30 -42.66
N ARG A 4 75.51 -33.84 -42.07
CA ARG A 4 75.56 -33.51 -40.63
C ARG A 4 75.05 -32.10 -40.33
N THR A 5 75.24 -31.15 -41.25
CA THR A 5 74.77 -29.76 -41.14
C THR A 5 73.26 -29.62 -41.26
N ARG A 6 72.60 -30.47 -42.08
CA ARG A 6 71.14 -30.46 -42.20
C ARG A 6 70.43 -30.98 -40.95
N VAL A 7 71.00 -31.96 -40.25
CA VAL A 7 70.40 -32.51 -39.02
C VAL A 7 70.50 -31.52 -37.85
N LEU A 8 71.62 -30.79 -37.74
CA LEU A 8 71.80 -29.74 -36.73
C LEU A 8 70.86 -28.55 -36.93
N LEU A 9 70.60 -28.15 -38.19
CA LEU A 9 69.65 -27.06 -38.50
C LEU A 9 68.21 -27.44 -38.18
N VAL A 10 67.80 -28.70 -38.41
CA VAL A 10 66.45 -29.17 -38.07
C VAL A 10 66.26 -29.25 -36.54
N ALA A 11 67.27 -29.70 -35.80
CA ALA A 11 67.20 -29.77 -34.33
C ALA A 11 67.10 -28.38 -33.69
N LEU A 12 67.82 -27.39 -34.21
CA LEU A 12 67.75 -25.99 -33.74
C LEU A 12 66.38 -25.34 -34.04
N MET A 13 65.75 -25.67 -35.18
CA MET A 13 64.41 -25.18 -35.52
C MET A 13 63.30 -25.81 -34.65
N LEU A 14 63.48 -27.05 -34.19
CA LEU A 14 62.52 -27.71 -33.29
C LEU A 14 62.62 -27.20 -31.84
N LEU A 15 63.80 -26.75 -31.41
CA LEU A 15 63.99 -26.16 -30.08
C LEU A 15 63.48 -24.71 -29.99
N TRP A 16 63.37 -23.98 -31.11
CA TRP A 16 62.83 -22.62 -31.11
C TRP A 16 61.30 -22.56 -31.04
N ASN A 17 60.60 -23.58 -31.54
CA ASN A 17 59.14 -23.66 -31.51
C ASN A 17 58.56 -24.03 -30.12
N GLY A 18 59.41 -24.35 -29.15
CA GLY A 18 58.99 -24.74 -27.80
C GLY A 18 58.81 -23.60 -26.79
N TYR A 19 59.14 -22.34 -27.14
CA TYR A 19 59.19 -21.23 -26.19
C TYR A 19 58.20 -20.09 -26.51
N SER A 20 56.92 -20.43 -26.70
CA SER A 20 55.84 -19.43 -26.70
C SER A 20 55.11 -19.45 -25.35
N ARG A 21 55.60 -18.57 -24.48
CA ARG A 21 55.18 -18.33 -23.12
C ARG A 21 53.75 -17.76 -23.09
N GLY A 22 52.81 -18.57 -22.63
CA GLY A 22 51.51 -18.24 -22.02
C GLY A 22 50.78 -16.99 -22.52
N SER A 23 49.83 -17.17 -23.45
CA SER A 23 48.73 -16.24 -23.60
C SER A 23 47.92 -16.20 -22.32
N LYS A 24 48.00 -15.09 -21.57
CA LYS A 24 47.00 -14.77 -20.54
C LYS A 24 45.65 -14.72 -21.24
N VAL A 25 44.81 -15.73 -20.99
CA VAL A 25 43.38 -15.65 -21.29
C VAL A 25 42.86 -14.47 -20.47
N ASN A 26 42.65 -13.34 -21.14
CA ASN A 26 41.80 -12.30 -20.59
C ASN A 26 40.43 -12.95 -20.43
N LYS A 27 40.12 -13.39 -19.21
CA LYS A 27 38.73 -13.59 -18.79
C LYS A 27 38.06 -12.24 -18.96
N VAL A 28 37.51 -11.99 -20.15
CA VAL A 28 36.45 -11.02 -20.33
C VAL A 28 35.34 -11.56 -19.46
N SER A 29 35.30 -11.05 -18.22
CA SER A 29 34.13 -11.16 -17.38
C SER A 29 33.01 -10.54 -18.20
N ARG A 30 32.23 -11.39 -18.86
CA ARG A 30 30.92 -11.01 -19.37
C ARG A 30 30.14 -10.67 -18.11
N LYS A 31 30.24 -9.40 -17.67
CA LYS A 31 29.25 -8.82 -16.78
C LYS A 31 27.93 -9.16 -17.45
N LEU A 32 27.10 -9.97 -16.78
CA LEU A 32 25.73 -10.20 -17.23
C LEU A 32 25.19 -8.82 -17.62
N PRO A 33 24.60 -8.66 -18.82
CA PRO A 33 23.99 -7.39 -19.17
C PRO A 33 23.04 -7.06 -18.04
N ARG A 34 23.37 -5.99 -17.29
CA ARG A 34 22.57 -5.52 -16.17
C ARG A 34 21.17 -5.38 -16.74
N ALA A 35 20.25 -6.24 -16.32
CA ALA A 35 18.90 -6.27 -16.87
C ALA A 35 18.38 -4.84 -16.75
N ARG A 36 18.21 -4.17 -17.89
CA ARG A 36 17.72 -2.79 -17.88
C ARG A 36 16.33 -2.85 -17.29
N THR A 37 16.17 -2.25 -16.12
CA THR A 37 14.86 -2.10 -15.48
C THR A 37 13.98 -1.31 -16.42
N CYS A 38 12.78 -1.83 -16.64
CA CYS A 38 11.82 -1.18 -17.53
C CYS A 38 11.41 0.17 -16.95
N LEU A 39 11.26 1.15 -17.83
CA LEU A 39 10.84 2.49 -17.45
C LEU A 39 9.32 2.56 -17.40
N ASP A 40 8.79 3.48 -16.60
CA ASP A 40 7.36 3.78 -16.66
C ASP A 40 6.99 4.50 -17.95
N ILE A 41 5.75 4.32 -18.37
CA ILE A 41 5.13 5.16 -19.38
C ILE A 41 5.00 6.57 -18.77
N PRO A 42 5.29 7.65 -19.53
CA PRO A 42 5.05 9.02 -19.09
C PRO A 42 3.63 9.21 -18.57
N ASP A 43 3.48 9.96 -17.48
CA ASP A 43 2.19 10.12 -16.82
C ASP A 43 1.16 10.72 -17.78
N GLU A 44 1.53 11.66 -18.66
CA GLU A 44 0.64 12.27 -19.67
C GLU A 44 -0.07 11.24 -20.55
N ILE A 45 0.65 10.17 -20.94
CA ILE A 45 0.11 9.10 -21.77
C ILE A 45 -0.82 8.21 -20.94
N LEU A 46 -0.46 7.94 -19.68
CA LEU A 46 -1.32 7.19 -18.76
C LEU A 46 -2.61 7.97 -18.45
N GLU A 47 -2.55 9.29 -18.31
CA GLU A 47 -3.73 10.14 -18.10
C GLU A 47 -4.64 10.09 -19.33
N GLN A 48 -4.08 10.11 -20.53
CA GLN A 48 -4.86 9.99 -21.77
C GLN A 48 -5.53 8.61 -21.90
N MET A 49 -4.80 7.52 -21.58
CA MET A 49 -5.37 6.16 -21.57
C MET A 49 -6.48 6.04 -20.53
N PHE A 50 -6.22 6.51 -19.31
CA PHE A 50 -7.17 6.50 -18.21
C PHE A 50 -8.39 7.38 -18.51
N GLY A 51 -8.19 8.56 -19.11
CA GLY A 51 -9.24 9.47 -19.55
C GLY A 51 -10.25 8.78 -20.44
N ARG A 52 -9.79 8.03 -21.45
CA ARG A 52 -10.66 7.25 -22.34
C ARG A 52 -11.52 6.21 -21.61
N LEU A 53 -10.96 5.59 -20.57
CA LEU A 53 -11.66 4.57 -19.76
C LEU A 53 -12.62 5.20 -18.73
N SER A 54 -12.27 6.38 -18.22
CA SER A 54 -12.99 7.07 -17.13
C SER A 54 -14.12 7.99 -17.60
N VAL A 55 -14.19 8.32 -18.89
CA VAL A 55 -15.24 9.18 -19.51
C VAL A 55 -16.67 8.66 -19.33
N GLY A 56 -16.87 7.42 -18.84
CA GLY A 56 -18.18 6.89 -18.45
C GLY A 56 -18.49 6.88 -16.94
N VAL A 57 -17.50 7.13 -16.06
CA VAL A 57 -17.65 6.77 -14.64
C VAL A 57 -17.28 7.89 -13.67
N LEU A 58 -16.33 8.80 -13.91
CA LEU A 58 -15.83 9.59 -12.78
C LEU A 58 -15.17 10.95 -13.16
N SER A 59 -15.92 11.90 -13.71
CA SER A 59 -15.46 13.31 -13.81
C SER A 59 -15.47 14.05 -12.44
N ALA A 60 -16.06 13.44 -11.39
CA ALA A 60 -16.35 14.10 -10.12
C ALA A 60 -15.18 14.20 -9.11
N PHE A 61 -14.03 13.54 -9.34
CA PHE A 61 -12.99 13.42 -8.31
C PHE A 61 -11.78 14.34 -8.48
N HIS A 62 -11.68 15.10 -9.56
CA HIS A 62 -10.55 16.04 -9.73
C HIS A 62 -10.54 17.15 -8.65
N HIS A 63 -11.70 17.55 -8.13
CA HIS A 63 -11.77 18.53 -7.02
C HIS A 63 -11.54 17.94 -5.63
N THR A 64 -11.55 16.60 -5.48
CA THR A 64 -11.22 15.93 -4.21
C THR A 64 -9.72 15.62 -4.10
N LEU A 65 -8.98 15.70 -5.20
CA LEU A 65 -7.53 15.48 -5.22
C LEU A 65 -6.73 16.72 -4.81
N THR A 66 -7.34 17.91 -4.78
CA THR A 66 -6.84 19.04 -3.98
C THR A 66 -7.21 18.83 -2.51
N LEU A 67 -6.72 17.74 -1.92
CA LEU A 67 -6.57 17.70 -0.48
C LEU A 67 -5.46 18.70 -0.15
N GLY A 68 -5.84 19.98 0.00
CA GLY A 68 -5.10 20.88 0.88
C GLY A 68 -4.85 20.13 2.19
N PRO A 69 -3.72 20.37 2.89
CA PRO A 69 -3.17 19.46 3.88
C PRO A 69 -4.23 19.04 4.91
N VAL A 70 -4.92 17.92 4.65
CA VAL A 70 -5.65 17.16 5.69
C VAL A 70 -4.56 16.36 6.38
N GLU A 71 -3.68 17.13 7.00
CA GLU A 71 -2.45 16.76 7.64
C GLU A 71 -2.85 15.95 8.86
N ARG A 72 -3.00 14.63 8.66
CA ARG A 72 -3.07 13.62 9.72
C ARG A 72 -3.75 14.12 11.01
N LEU A 73 -4.88 14.82 10.89
CA LEU A 73 -5.69 15.05 12.07
C LEU A 73 -6.12 13.63 12.46
N ASN A 74 -5.79 13.23 13.68
CA ASN A 74 -6.28 11.98 14.27
C ASN A 74 -7.79 12.13 14.48
N LEU A 75 -8.51 12.17 13.36
CA LEU A 75 -9.94 12.36 13.26
C LEU A 75 -10.54 11.12 13.90
N THR A 76 -11.13 11.37 15.06
CA THR A 76 -11.87 10.39 15.83
C THR A 76 -13.35 10.68 15.67
N CYS A 77 -14.18 9.70 15.96
CA CYS A 77 -15.63 9.88 15.94
C CYS A 77 -16.01 11.13 16.77
N PRO A 78 -16.73 12.12 16.21
CA PRO A 78 -17.08 13.34 16.92
C PRO A 78 -18.27 13.16 17.90
N SER A 79 -18.50 11.94 18.38
CA SER A 79 -19.59 11.58 19.29
C SER A 79 -19.69 12.53 20.48
N GLY A 80 -20.86 13.16 20.63
CA GLY A 80 -21.17 14.07 21.73
C GLY A 80 -20.33 15.36 21.75
N ARG A 81 -19.49 15.61 20.75
CA ARG A 81 -18.76 16.88 20.61
C ARG A 81 -19.59 17.82 19.75
N ARG A 82 -19.88 19.01 20.27
CA ARG A 82 -20.31 20.12 19.42
C ARG A 82 -19.15 20.42 18.49
N LEU A 83 -19.35 20.27 17.18
CA LEU A 83 -18.44 20.84 16.20
C LEU A 83 -18.40 22.34 16.50
N ILE A 84 -17.29 22.82 17.07
CA ILE A 84 -17.07 24.26 17.27
C ILE A 84 -16.88 24.80 15.86
N ALA A 85 -17.97 25.25 15.26
CA ALA A 85 -17.95 25.91 13.98
C ALA A 85 -17.24 27.25 14.19
N ASP A 86 -15.95 27.30 13.87
CA ASP A 86 -15.32 28.58 13.60
C ASP A 86 -16.05 29.19 12.39
N ARG A 87 -16.71 30.34 12.60
CA ARG A 87 -17.69 30.96 11.68
C ARG A 87 -17.12 31.28 10.29
N LYS A 88 -15.82 31.04 10.07
CA LYS A 88 -15.07 31.37 8.85
C LYS A 88 -14.77 30.17 7.94
N SER A 89 -14.92 28.92 8.40
CA SER A 89 -14.64 27.73 7.58
C SER A 89 -15.91 26.94 7.25
N ARG A 90 -16.17 26.69 5.96
CA ARG A 90 -17.23 25.76 5.54
C ARG A 90 -16.79 24.34 5.92
N ILE A 91 -17.48 23.74 6.89
CA ILE A 91 -17.25 22.34 7.28
C ILE A 91 -17.63 21.45 6.09
N PRO A 92 -16.77 20.51 5.67
CA PRO A 92 -17.05 19.67 4.52
C PRO A 92 -18.12 18.61 4.87
N VAL A 93 -18.89 18.20 3.84
CA VAL A 93 -20.06 17.32 4.00
C VAL A 93 -19.75 15.99 4.70
N ASN A 94 -18.55 15.45 4.50
CA ASN A 94 -18.11 14.20 5.13
C ASN A 94 -18.04 14.27 6.66
N LEU A 95 -17.84 15.47 7.23
CA LEU A 95 -17.84 15.69 8.69
C LEU A 95 -19.23 16.07 9.23
N LEU A 96 -20.15 16.50 8.38
CA LEU A 96 -21.55 16.83 8.73
C LEU A 96 -22.49 15.62 8.64
N SER A 97 -22.04 14.53 8.01
CA SER A 97 -22.81 13.29 7.89
C SER A 97 -23.08 12.64 9.26
N ILE A 98 -24.24 11.99 9.38
CA ILE A 98 -24.58 11.12 10.54
C ILE A 98 -23.66 9.90 10.64
N SER A 99 -23.01 9.52 9.55
CA SER A 99 -21.97 8.49 9.49
C SER A 99 -20.71 9.12 8.93
N PRO A 100 -19.98 9.94 9.72
CA PRO A 100 -18.91 10.76 9.21
C PRO A 100 -17.71 9.92 8.76
N TRP A 101 -17.00 10.42 7.76
CA TRP A 101 -15.83 9.74 7.20
C TRP A 101 -14.67 10.71 6.96
N ALA A 102 -13.47 10.14 6.89
CA ALA A 102 -12.27 10.82 6.43
C ALA A 102 -11.62 10.00 5.31
N TYR A 103 -10.63 10.59 4.64
CA TYR A 103 -9.90 9.91 3.57
C TYR A 103 -8.49 9.57 4.02
N ARG A 104 -8.00 8.42 3.57
CA ARG A 104 -6.59 8.08 3.56
C ARG A 104 -6.13 7.92 2.11
N ILE A 105 -4.88 8.26 1.84
CA ILE A 105 -4.34 8.11 0.49
C ILE A 105 -3.68 6.74 0.35
N SER A 106 -4.22 5.94 -0.55
CA SER A 106 -3.69 4.65 -0.98
C SER A 106 -2.71 4.88 -2.12
N HIS A 107 -1.43 4.65 -1.86
CA HIS A 107 -0.35 4.80 -2.85
C HIS A 107 0.11 3.44 -3.37
N ASP A 108 0.07 3.27 -4.69
CA ASP A 108 0.60 2.09 -5.38
C ASP A 108 1.36 2.52 -6.64
N PRO A 109 2.70 2.35 -6.68
CA PRO A 109 3.51 2.75 -7.82
C PRO A 109 3.27 1.90 -9.08
N ALA A 110 2.70 0.70 -8.92
CA ALA A 110 2.38 -0.22 -10.02
C ALA A 110 0.98 0.02 -10.60
N ARG A 111 0.35 1.15 -10.31
CA ARG A 111 -1.00 1.50 -10.75
C ARG A 111 -1.05 2.95 -11.21
N TYR A 112 -1.93 3.24 -12.16
CA TYR A 112 -2.37 4.59 -12.48
C TYR A 112 -3.91 4.71 -12.32
N PRO A 113 -4.44 5.71 -11.58
CA PRO A 113 -3.69 6.70 -10.80
C PRO A 113 -2.94 6.06 -9.62
N ARG A 114 -1.74 6.60 -9.33
CA ARG A 114 -0.86 6.07 -8.28
C ARG A 114 -1.45 6.31 -6.89
N PHE A 115 -2.17 7.41 -6.73
CA PHE A 115 -2.82 7.82 -5.49
C PHE A 115 -4.33 7.70 -5.62
N ILE A 116 -4.97 6.99 -4.69
CA ILE A 116 -6.43 6.86 -4.62
C ILE A 116 -6.88 7.27 -3.21
N PRO A 117 -7.80 8.23 -3.06
CA PRO A 117 -8.40 8.55 -1.78
C PRO A 117 -9.42 7.47 -1.38
N GLU A 118 -9.16 6.77 -0.28
CA GLU A 118 -10.05 5.77 0.29
C GLU A 118 -10.75 6.31 1.53
N ALA A 119 -12.07 6.36 1.50
CA ALA A 119 -12.88 6.74 2.65
C ALA A 119 -12.81 5.68 3.76
N TYR A 120 -12.76 6.12 5.01
CA TYR A 120 -12.95 5.28 6.19
C TYR A 120 -13.88 5.98 7.18
N CYS A 121 -14.76 5.19 7.81
CA CYS A 121 -15.74 5.72 8.75
C CYS A 121 -15.05 6.09 10.06
N LEU A 122 -15.40 7.26 10.61
CA LEU A 122 -14.85 7.73 11.89
C LEU A 122 -15.53 7.04 13.08
N CYS A 123 -16.80 6.68 12.94
CA CYS A 123 -17.64 6.06 13.97
C CYS A 123 -17.94 4.59 13.65
N LYS A 124 -18.29 3.79 14.66
CA LYS A 124 -18.75 2.41 14.51
C LYS A 124 -20.25 2.37 14.25
N GLY A 125 -21.03 3.07 15.06
CA GLY A 125 -22.46 3.36 14.90
C GLY A 125 -22.70 4.66 14.15
N CYS A 126 -23.87 5.27 14.35
CA CYS A 126 -24.25 6.53 13.68
C CYS A 126 -24.64 7.60 14.70
N LEU A 127 -24.38 8.86 14.36
CA LEU A 127 -24.62 10.05 15.17
C LEU A 127 -26.09 10.48 15.09
N LEU A 128 -26.97 9.64 15.61
CA LEU A 128 -28.43 9.86 15.63
C LEU A 128 -28.94 10.30 17.01
N GLY A 129 -28.06 10.38 18.01
CA GLY A 129 -28.42 10.86 19.34
C GLY A 129 -28.84 12.33 19.33
N PRO A 130 -29.67 12.77 20.29
CA PRO A 130 -30.21 14.14 20.33
C PRO A 130 -29.14 15.24 20.42
N TYR A 131 -27.93 14.90 20.87
CA TYR A 131 -26.79 15.82 20.87
C TYR A 131 -25.61 15.28 20.05
N GLY A 132 -25.88 14.48 19.01
CA GLY A 132 -24.86 13.87 18.16
C GLY A 132 -24.11 12.73 18.85
N GLN A 133 -24.75 12.01 19.77
CA GLN A 133 -24.21 10.76 20.28
C GLN A 133 -24.33 9.64 19.25
N GLU A 134 -23.37 8.74 19.27
CA GLU A 134 -23.39 7.49 18.52
C GLU A 134 -24.41 6.52 19.13
N ILE A 135 -25.24 5.92 18.27
CA ILE A 135 -26.23 4.92 18.67
C ILE A 135 -25.81 3.54 18.14
N ASP A 136 -25.68 2.58 19.06
CA ASP A 136 -25.21 1.21 18.79
C ASP A 136 -26.20 0.34 18.01
N ARG A 137 -27.42 0.80 17.72
CA ARG A 137 -28.40 0.06 16.91
C ARG A 137 -28.14 0.14 15.42
N TYR A 138 -27.28 1.07 15.01
CA TYR A 138 -26.89 1.32 13.63
C TYR A 138 -25.39 1.11 13.47
N ARG A 139 -24.95 1.04 12.22
CA ARG A 139 -23.55 0.89 11.86
C ARG A 139 -23.18 1.86 10.74
N SER A 140 -22.10 2.61 10.94
CA SER A 140 -21.44 3.32 9.85
C SER A 140 -20.71 2.30 8.96
N THR A 141 -21.11 2.24 7.69
CA THR A 141 -20.59 1.27 6.72
C THR A 141 -20.06 1.99 5.49
N PRO A 142 -18.85 1.64 4.99
CA PRO A 142 -18.31 2.27 3.80
C PRO A 142 -19.15 1.93 2.55
N VAL A 143 -19.34 2.93 1.69
CA VAL A 143 -19.99 2.80 0.39
C VAL A 143 -18.90 2.67 -0.67
N TYR A 144 -18.96 1.60 -1.47
CA TYR A 144 -17.96 1.30 -2.49
C TYR A 144 -18.45 1.70 -3.89
N MET A 145 -17.55 2.27 -4.68
CA MET A 145 -17.76 2.57 -6.10
C MET A 145 -16.76 1.76 -6.94
N PRO A 146 -17.20 1.08 -8.02
CA PRO A 146 -16.28 0.51 -9.00
C PRO A 146 -15.49 1.62 -9.68
N SER A 147 -14.16 1.53 -9.62
CA SER A 147 -13.24 2.50 -10.22
C SER A 147 -12.29 1.77 -11.16
N VAL A 148 -12.17 2.27 -12.39
CA VAL A 148 -11.19 1.77 -13.35
C VAL A 148 -9.79 2.23 -12.97
N ILE A 149 -8.79 1.38 -13.20
CA ILE A 149 -7.37 1.67 -13.01
C ILE A 149 -6.55 1.05 -14.15
N LEU A 150 -5.37 1.58 -14.39
CA LEU A 150 -4.36 0.94 -15.23
C LEU A 150 -3.34 0.24 -14.33
N ARG A 151 -3.25 -1.08 -14.42
CA ARG A 151 -2.32 -1.90 -13.64
C ARG A 151 -1.08 -2.20 -14.46
N ARG A 152 0.10 -1.94 -13.88
CA ARG A 152 1.38 -2.33 -14.45
C ARG A 152 1.44 -3.85 -14.56
N THR A 153 1.80 -4.32 -15.75
CA THR A 153 2.05 -5.74 -16.02
C THR A 153 3.53 -6.07 -15.80
N GLY A 154 3.84 -7.37 -15.72
CA GLY A 154 5.23 -7.85 -15.67
C GLY A 154 5.98 -7.78 -17.00
N SER A 155 5.29 -7.47 -18.11
CA SER A 155 5.89 -7.40 -19.45
C SER A 155 6.46 -6.01 -19.74
N CYS A 156 7.50 -6.01 -20.57
CA CYS A 156 8.17 -4.80 -21.02
C CYS A 156 8.22 -4.73 -22.54
N VAL A 157 7.65 -3.66 -23.09
CA VAL A 157 7.55 -3.43 -24.54
C VAL A 157 8.32 -2.15 -24.85
N GLY A 158 9.31 -2.24 -25.75
CA GLY A 158 10.14 -1.09 -26.12
C GLY A 158 10.90 -0.45 -24.94
N GLY A 159 11.23 -1.24 -23.91
CA GLY A 159 11.91 -0.75 -22.70
C GLY A 159 11.01 -0.06 -21.67
N ARG A 160 9.68 -0.05 -21.90
CA ARG A 160 8.69 0.47 -20.94
C ARG A 160 7.77 -0.61 -20.41
N HIS A 161 7.26 -0.42 -19.20
CA HIS A 161 6.23 -1.28 -18.65
C HIS A 161 4.94 -1.20 -19.47
N SER A 162 4.30 -2.33 -19.76
CA SER A 162 2.94 -2.35 -20.29
C SER A 162 1.91 -2.26 -19.16
N TYR A 163 0.73 -1.75 -19.47
CA TYR A 163 -0.37 -1.56 -18.53
C TYR A 163 -1.65 -2.22 -19.07
N THR A 164 -2.49 -2.72 -18.17
CA THR A 164 -3.80 -3.31 -18.49
C THR A 164 -4.89 -2.66 -17.65
N GLU A 165 -6.09 -2.55 -18.21
CA GLU A 165 -7.27 -2.09 -17.48
C GLU A 165 -7.68 -3.10 -16.40
N MET A 166 -8.08 -2.60 -15.24
CA MET A 166 -8.66 -3.39 -14.14
C MET A 166 -9.68 -2.52 -13.38
N TYR A 167 -10.70 -3.16 -12.80
CA TYR A 167 -11.66 -2.50 -11.91
C TYR A 167 -11.37 -2.86 -10.47
N ILE A 168 -11.41 -1.86 -9.59
CA ILE A 168 -11.26 -2.01 -8.15
C ILE A 168 -12.44 -1.36 -7.42
N SER A 169 -12.76 -1.85 -6.22
CA SER A 169 -13.78 -1.25 -5.36
C SER A 169 -13.14 -0.22 -4.44
N VAL A 170 -13.46 1.06 -4.63
CA VAL A 170 -12.93 2.15 -3.81
C VAL A 170 -14.02 2.67 -2.86
N PRO A 171 -13.77 2.74 -1.55
CA PRO A 171 -14.72 3.36 -0.63
C PRO A 171 -14.75 4.88 -0.85
N VAL A 172 -15.91 5.42 -1.22
CA VAL A 172 -16.09 6.85 -1.55
C VAL A 172 -16.71 7.65 -0.41
N GLY A 173 -17.28 6.99 0.58
CA GLY A 173 -17.87 7.61 1.76
C GLY A 173 -18.40 6.56 2.74
N CYS A 174 -19.13 7.02 3.74
CA CYS A 174 -19.82 6.14 4.69
C CYS A 174 -21.32 6.45 4.74
N THR A 175 -22.12 5.40 4.90
CA THR A 175 -23.56 5.46 5.10
C THR A 175 -23.95 4.81 6.42
N CYS A 176 -25.16 5.12 6.91
CA CYS A 176 -25.71 4.57 8.12
C CYS A 176 -26.72 3.46 7.80
N VAL A 177 -26.49 2.26 8.33
CA VAL A 177 -27.39 1.11 8.15
C VAL A 177 -27.84 0.55 9.49
N PRO A 178 -29.05 -0.02 9.60
CA PRO A 178 -29.47 -0.71 10.81
C PRO A 178 -28.63 -1.99 11.02
N LEU A 179 -28.30 -2.31 12.28
CA LEU A 179 -27.69 -3.60 12.59
C LEU A 179 -28.69 -4.73 12.37
N LEU A 180 -28.34 -5.68 11.52
CA LEU A 180 -29.09 -6.92 11.34
C LEU A 180 -28.95 -7.79 12.60
N GLU A 181 -30.00 -8.56 12.94
CA GLU A 181 -30.02 -9.38 14.16
C GLU A 181 -28.85 -10.38 14.25
N LYS A 182 -28.43 -10.92 13.10
CA LYS A 182 -27.27 -11.83 13.01
C LYS A 182 -25.96 -11.15 13.46
N ASP A 183 -25.78 -9.87 13.15
CA ASP A 183 -24.59 -9.11 13.54
C ASP A 183 -24.59 -8.76 15.03
N ARG A 184 -25.79 -8.55 15.61
CA ARG A 184 -25.95 -8.31 17.06
C ARG A 184 -25.50 -9.52 17.88
N GLN A 185 -25.83 -10.73 17.42
CA GLN A 185 -25.43 -11.98 18.08
C GLN A 185 -23.91 -12.14 18.07
N ALA A 186 -23.26 -11.91 16.92
CA ALA A 186 -21.81 -12.01 16.76
C ALA A 186 -21.05 -11.00 17.63
N GLN A 187 -21.54 -9.76 17.72
CA GLN A 187 -20.94 -8.71 18.55
C GLN A 187 -21.06 -9.01 20.05
N ARG A 188 -22.18 -9.61 20.49
CA ARG A 188 -22.36 -10.08 21.87
C ARG A 188 -21.39 -11.20 22.24
N THR A 189 -21.19 -12.19 21.36
CA THR A 189 -20.17 -13.24 21.58
C THR A 189 -18.75 -12.68 21.66
N ASN A 190 -18.41 -11.70 20.83
CA ASN A 190 -17.09 -11.06 20.86
C ASN A 190 -16.85 -10.24 22.14
N GLN A 191 -17.87 -9.53 22.64
CA GLN A 191 -17.79 -8.82 23.93
C GLN A 191 -17.70 -9.81 25.11
N SER A 192 -18.39 -10.95 25.02
CA SER A 192 -18.32 -12.00 26.05
C SER A 192 -16.93 -12.64 26.14
N MET A 193 -16.19 -12.77 25.04
CA MET A 193 -14.83 -13.33 25.04
C MET A 193 -13.76 -12.33 25.53
N ASP A 194 -13.97 -11.04 25.35
CA ASP A 194 -13.06 -10.00 25.87
C ASP A 194 -13.21 -9.81 27.39
N SER A 195 -14.43 -10.02 27.91
CA SER A 195 -14.75 -9.99 29.34
C SER A 195 -14.08 -11.12 30.15
N THR A 196 -13.61 -12.19 29.50
CA THR A 196 -12.98 -13.35 30.13
C THR A 196 -11.46 -13.27 30.29
N LYS A 197 -10.80 -12.17 29.90
CA LYS A 197 -9.38 -11.94 30.24
C LYS A 197 -9.22 -11.34 31.64
N VAL A 198 -9.64 -12.08 32.66
CA VAL A 198 -9.16 -11.89 34.04
C VAL A 198 -7.79 -12.59 34.15
N LYS A 199 -6.73 -11.82 34.42
CA LYS A 199 -5.38 -12.35 34.70
C LYS A 199 -5.43 -13.30 35.91
N PRO A 200 -4.90 -14.53 35.84
CA PRO A 200 -4.83 -15.42 36.99
C PRO A 200 -3.70 -15.00 37.95
N GLY A 201 -3.97 -15.18 39.25
CA GLY A 201 -3.30 -14.54 40.38
C GLY A 201 -1.82 -14.89 40.62
N GLN A 202 -1.20 -14.04 41.44
CA GLN A 202 0.05 -14.34 42.14
C GLN A 202 -0.27 -14.43 43.63
N LYS A 203 -0.34 -15.66 44.15
CA LYS A 203 -0.35 -15.95 45.60
C LYS A 203 1.09 -15.90 46.09
N THR A 204 1.39 -15.12 47.12
CA THR A 204 2.60 -15.34 47.94
C THR A 204 2.31 -15.10 49.42
N PHE A 205 2.41 -16.23 50.13
CA PHE A 205 2.68 -16.52 51.53
C PHE A 205 2.91 -15.38 52.52
N HIS A 206 2.18 -15.47 53.64
CA HIS A 206 2.53 -14.87 54.92
C HIS A 206 3.80 -15.52 55.50
N THR A 207 4.78 -14.70 55.87
CA THR A 207 5.79 -15.06 56.87
C THR A 207 5.85 -13.98 57.94
N LYS A 208 5.44 -14.35 59.16
CA LYS A 208 5.71 -13.60 60.39
C LYS A 208 7.23 -13.68 60.66
N ALA A 209 7.87 -12.54 60.95
CA ALA A 209 9.13 -12.52 61.69
C ALA A 209 9.16 -11.32 62.64
N VAL A 210 9.77 -11.58 63.79
CA VAL A 210 9.71 -10.85 65.07
C VAL A 210 10.93 -9.93 65.22
N ARG A 211 10.67 -8.69 65.69
CA ARG A 211 11.41 -7.81 66.62
C ARG A 211 12.96 -7.77 66.64
N LYS A 212 13.50 -6.54 66.58
CA LYS A 212 14.62 -5.89 67.35
C LYS A 212 15.17 -4.77 66.45
N THR A 213 15.41 -3.53 66.86
CA THR A 213 15.65 -2.85 68.16
C THR A 213 15.07 -1.45 68.08
#